data_AF-A0A928T8I8-F1
#
_entry.id   AF-A0A928T8I8-F1
#
_cell.length_a   1.000
_cell.length_b   1.000
_cell.length_c   1.000
_cell.angle_alpha   90.00
_cell.angle_beta   90.00
_cell.angle_gamma   90.00
#
_symmetry.space_group_name_H-M   'P 1'
#
loop_
_entity.id
_entity.type
_entity.pdbx_description
1 polymer ?
#
loop_
_entity_poly.entity_id
_entity_poly.type
_entity_poly.pdbx_seq_one_letter_code
_entity_poly.pdbx_strand_id
1 'polypeptide(L)'
;MFDPNLPQENTVADAAQMRSQFNGLKALIDAIHSITAAQVDGVSTLPPGSPAGVSVSVAGSTLHFTFSIPQGETGPQGNPGNDGGPGPVGPQGPPFAQAVVDAVNTLPPGSPASVGVNFDGTHVRFTFEIPQGYEGPAGAQGEPGEVSQAQLDTAISGTSPNTNNVGTLDTPFGDPDMEALRQKLNELILNGRR
;
A
#
# COMPACT_ATOMS: atom_id res chain seq x y z
N MET A 1 -68.73 -32.10 -20.33
CA MET A 1 -68.09 -33.37 -20.72
C MET A 1 -67.10 -33.71 -19.62
N PHE A 2 -67.28 -34.84 -18.94
CA PHE A 2 -66.35 -35.35 -17.92
C PHE A 2 -65.07 -35.80 -18.63
N ASP A 3 -63.91 -35.25 -18.25
CA ASP A 3 -62.61 -35.76 -18.70
C ASP A 3 -62.10 -36.74 -17.65
N PRO A 4 -62.13 -38.06 -17.92
CA PRO A 4 -61.75 -39.09 -16.96
C PRO A 4 -60.26 -39.05 -16.57
N ASN A 5 -59.44 -38.23 -17.23
CA ASN A 5 -58.02 -38.07 -16.92
C ASN A 5 -57.73 -36.89 -15.97
N LEU A 6 -58.74 -36.08 -15.63
CA LEU A 6 -58.61 -34.97 -14.68
C LEU A 6 -59.22 -35.36 -13.33
N PRO A 7 -58.51 -35.12 -12.20
CA PRO A 7 -59.05 -35.37 -10.86
C PRO A 7 -60.37 -34.62 -10.64
N GLN A 8 -61.34 -35.29 -10.03
CA GLN A 8 -62.64 -34.71 -9.69
C GLN A 8 -62.49 -33.84 -8.43
N GLU A 9 -62.76 -32.54 -8.55
CA GLU A 9 -62.61 -31.59 -7.43
C GLU A 9 -63.37 -32.04 -6.19
N ASN A 10 -62.76 -31.86 -5.00
CA ASN A 10 -63.31 -32.18 -3.67
C ASN A 10 -63.37 -33.68 -3.31
N THR A 11 -62.58 -34.53 -3.96
CA THR A 11 -62.43 -35.96 -3.57
C THR A 11 -61.14 -36.21 -2.78
N VAL A 12 -61.12 -37.22 -1.92
CA VAL A 12 -59.92 -37.60 -1.13
C VAL A 12 -58.73 -38.01 -2.01
N ALA A 13 -58.99 -38.48 -3.24
CA ALA A 13 -57.96 -38.78 -4.23
C ALA A 13 -57.23 -37.51 -4.72
N ASP A 14 -57.97 -36.43 -4.91
CA ASP A 14 -57.46 -35.11 -5.31
C ASP A 14 -56.57 -34.50 -4.20
N ALA A 15 -57.01 -34.57 -2.93
CA ALA A 15 -56.22 -34.13 -1.79
C ALA A 15 -54.97 -34.99 -1.53
N ALA A 16 -55.03 -36.31 -1.75
CA ALA A 16 -53.88 -37.20 -1.58
C ALA A 16 -52.81 -36.95 -2.65
N GLN A 17 -53.23 -36.77 -3.91
CA GLN A 17 -52.34 -36.43 -5.01
C GLN A 17 -51.72 -35.04 -4.81
N MET A 18 -52.52 -34.03 -4.43
CA MET A 18 -52.00 -32.70 -4.09
C MET A 18 -51.03 -32.71 -2.90
N ARG A 19 -51.31 -33.50 -1.85
CA ARG A 19 -50.36 -33.68 -0.73
C ARG A 19 -49.07 -34.36 -1.17
N SER A 20 -49.14 -35.36 -2.05
CA SER A 20 -47.95 -36.00 -2.62
C SER A 20 -47.12 -35.02 -3.45
N GLN A 21 -47.76 -34.19 -4.28
CA GLN A 21 -47.10 -33.13 -5.05
C GLN A 21 -46.49 -32.06 -4.14
N PHE A 22 -47.21 -31.63 -3.10
CA PHE A 22 -46.73 -30.63 -2.15
C PHE A 22 -45.59 -31.16 -1.27
N ASN A 23 -45.63 -32.44 -0.89
CA ASN A 23 -44.53 -33.11 -0.19
C ASN A 23 -43.31 -33.30 -1.11
N GLY A 24 -43.52 -33.58 -2.41
CA GLY A 24 -42.44 -33.64 -3.41
C GLY A 24 -41.81 -32.27 -3.65
N LEU A 25 -42.62 -31.22 -3.77
CA LEU A 25 -42.17 -29.83 -3.85
C LEU A 25 -41.43 -29.41 -2.58
N LYS A 26 -41.94 -29.77 -1.39
CA LYS A 26 -41.27 -29.53 -0.12
C LYS A 26 -39.94 -30.28 -0.03
N ALA A 27 -39.87 -31.53 -0.50
CA ALA A 27 -38.63 -32.29 -0.55
C ALA A 27 -37.61 -31.68 -1.51
N LEU A 28 -38.07 -31.13 -2.65
CA LEU A 28 -37.23 -30.37 -3.57
C LEU A 28 -36.79 -29.03 -2.96
N ILE A 29 -37.65 -28.33 -2.22
CA ILE A 29 -37.33 -27.09 -1.50
C ILE A 29 -36.37 -27.36 -0.34
N ASP A 30 -36.53 -28.47 0.40
CA ASP A 30 -35.60 -28.91 1.46
C ASP A 30 -34.27 -29.41 0.86
N ALA A 31 -34.29 -29.91 -0.38
CA ALA A 31 -33.10 -30.31 -1.14
C ALA A 31 -32.31 -29.12 -1.71
N ILE A 32 -32.92 -27.93 -1.76
CA ILE A 32 -32.22 -26.68 -2.04
C ILE A 32 -31.98 -25.97 -0.70
N HIS A 33 -30.71 -25.84 -0.30
CA HIS A 33 -30.19 -25.10 0.88
C HIS A 33 -29.96 -25.88 2.19
N SER A 34 -28.96 -26.75 2.17
CA SER A 34 -27.82 -26.41 3.03
C SER A 34 -26.59 -26.39 2.15
N ILE A 35 -26.01 -25.21 1.95
CA ILE A 35 -24.62 -25.19 1.53
C ILE A 35 -23.87 -25.79 2.73
N THR A 36 -23.40 -27.02 2.58
CA THR A 36 -22.70 -27.75 3.65
C THR A 36 -21.21 -27.55 3.58
N ALA A 37 -20.70 -27.02 2.46
CA ALA A 37 -19.30 -26.78 2.23
C ALA A 37 -19.06 -25.63 1.25
N ALA A 38 -17.88 -25.04 1.32
CA ALA A 38 -17.38 -24.11 0.32
C ALA A 38 -15.96 -24.55 -0.07
N GLN A 39 -15.64 -24.48 -1.35
CA GLN A 39 -14.35 -24.86 -1.90
C GLN A 39 -13.86 -23.77 -2.86
N VAL A 40 -12.53 -23.58 -2.87
CA VAL A 40 -11.85 -22.80 -3.92
C VAL A 40 -11.34 -23.78 -4.96
N ASP A 41 -11.85 -23.68 -6.17
CA ASP A 41 -11.45 -24.54 -7.29
C ASP A 41 -10.21 -24.01 -7.99
N GLY A 42 -10.01 -22.68 -7.98
CA GLY A 42 -8.88 -22.06 -8.63
C GLY A 42 -8.65 -20.61 -8.21
N VAL A 43 -7.38 -20.25 -8.14
CA VAL A 43 -6.91 -18.86 -8.00
C VAL A 43 -5.94 -18.61 -9.13
N SER A 44 -6.22 -17.61 -9.96
CA SER A 44 -5.31 -17.15 -11.01
C SER A 44 -4.79 -15.75 -10.71
N THR A 45 -3.50 -15.55 -10.90
CA THR A 45 -2.91 -14.21 -10.87
C THR A 45 -3.03 -13.59 -12.27
N LEU A 46 -3.64 -12.41 -12.36
CA LEU A 46 -3.77 -11.64 -13.60
C LEU A 46 -2.67 -10.58 -13.69
N PRO A 47 -2.35 -10.08 -14.91
CA PRO A 47 -1.47 -8.93 -15.06
C PRO A 47 -1.97 -7.68 -14.31
N PRO A 48 -1.07 -6.76 -13.91
CA PRO A 48 -1.44 -5.47 -13.33
C PRO A 48 -2.44 -4.69 -14.21
N GLY A 49 -3.30 -3.90 -13.59
CA GLY A 49 -4.37 -3.14 -14.24
C GLY A 49 -5.59 -3.96 -14.69
N SER A 50 -5.56 -5.29 -14.59
CA SER A 50 -6.72 -6.14 -14.89
C SER A 50 -7.83 -5.99 -13.84
N PRO A 51 -9.12 -6.13 -14.19
CA PRO A 51 -10.19 -6.15 -13.19
C PRO A 51 -10.10 -7.45 -12.36
N ALA A 52 -10.21 -7.31 -11.03
CA ALA A 52 -10.39 -8.46 -10.16
C ALA A 52 -11.76 -9.11 -10.40
N GLY A 53 -11.83 -10.43 -10.28
CA GLY A 53 -13.04 -11.19 -10.55
C GLY A 53 -13.21 -12.37 -9.60
N VAL A 54 -14.47 -12.67 -9.30
CA VAL A 54 -14.89 -13.89 -8.63
C VAL A 54 -16.07 -14.48 -9.38
N SER A 55 -16.06 -15.79 -9.59
CA SER A 55 -17.23 -16.55 -10.03
C SER A 55 -17.57 -17.59 -8.98
N VAL A 56 -18.87 -17.84 -8.84
CA VAL A 56 -19.39 -18.86 -7.94
C VAL A 56 -20.33 -19.78 -8.72
N SER A 57 -20.19 -21.07 -8.47
CA SER A 57 -21.11 -22.09 -8.95
C SER A 57 -21.50 -23.02 -7.80
N VAL A 58 -22.61 -23.72 -7.98
CA VAL A 58 -23.10 -24.69 -6.99
C VAL A 58 -22.98 -26.07 -7.61
N ALA A 59 -22.23 -26.97 -6.96
CA ALA A 59 -22.20 -28.38 -7.31
C ALA A 59 -22.64 -29.20 -6.08
N GLY A 60 -23.79 -29.85 -6.18
CA GLY A 60 -24.43 -30.49 -5.03
C GLY A 60 -24.75 -29.46 -3.94
N SER A 61 -24.20 -29.65 -2.74
CA SER A 61 -24.32 -28.76 -1.59
C SER A 61 -23.05 -27.94 -1.31
N THR A 62 -22.11 -27.88 -2.26
CA THR A 62 -20.86 -27.11 -2.13
C THR A 62 -20.89 -25.86 -3.00
N LEU A 63 -20.49 -24.72 -2.42
CA LEU A 63 -20.16 -23.51 -3.18
C LEU A 63 -18.76 -23.63 -3.74
N HIS A 64 -18.64 -23.52 -5.06
CA HIS A 64 -17.39 -23.59 -5.78
C HIS A 64 -17.00 -22.20 -6.25
N PHE A 65 -15.89 -21.68 -5.73
CA PHE A 65 -15.37 -20.35 -6.06
C PHE A 65 -14.15 -20.45 -6.98
N THR A 66 -14.09 -19.55 -7.96
CA THR A 66 -12.87 -19.27 -8.73
C THR A 66 -12.55 -17.79 -8.63
N PHE A 67 -11.29 -17.48 -8.32
CA PHE A 67 -10.80 -16.12 -8.19
C PHE A 67 -9.81 -15.78 -9.30
N SER A 68 -9.87 -14.54 -9.76
CA SER A 68 -8.86 -13.93 -10.60
C SER A 68 -8.38 -12.65 -9.93
N ILE A 69 -7.15 -12.69 -9.45
CA ILE A 69 -6.54 -11.64 -8.62
C ILE A 69 -5.46 -10.94 -9.45
N PRO A 70 -5.60 -9.64 -9.78
CA PRO A 70 -4.55 -8.88 -10.42
C PRO A 70 -3.32 -8.79 -9.53
N GLN A 71 -2.14 -8.91 -10.12
CA GLN A 71 -0.91 -8.54 -9.45
C GLN A 71 -0.96 -7.05 -9.13
N GLY A 72 -0.42 -6.66 -7.97
CA GLY A 72 -0.17 -5.26 -7.68
C GLY A 72 0.71 -4.63 -8.76
N GLU A 73 0.45 -3.37 -9.10
CA GLU A 73 1.35 -2.59 -9.94
C GLU A 73 2.76 -2.63 -9.36
N THR A 74 3.78 -2.68 -10.23
CA THR A 74 5.15 -2.41 -9.81
C THR A 74 5.15 -1.03 -9.16
N GLY A 75 5.68 -0.92 -7.94
CA GLY A 75 5.78 0.35 -7.25
C GLY A 75 6.51 1.38 -8.13
N PRO A 76 6.07 2.66 -8.14
CA PRO A 76 6.81 3.70 -8.85
C PRO A 76 8.24 3.75 -8.31
N GLN A 77 9.18 4.18 -9.15
CA GLN A 77 10.54 4.47 -8.71
C GLN A 77 10.49 5.42 -7.50
N GLY A 78 11.18 5.06 -6.41
CA GLY A 78 11.23 5.91 -5.22
C GLY A 78 11.78 7.29 -5.56
N ASN A 79 11.05 8.34 -5.20
CA ASN A 79 11.60 9.69 -5.18
C ASN A 79 12.68 9.77 -4.08
N PRO A 80 13.71 10.62 -4.21
CA PRO A 80 14.47 11.06 -3.05
C PRO A 80 13.50 11.60 -1.97
N GLY A 81 13.58 11.08 -0.75
CA GLY A 81 12.53 11.23 0.26
C GLY A 81 12.35 12.64 0.84
N ASN A 82 11.09 13.00 1.11
CA ASN A 82 10.65 13.99 2.12
C ASN A 82 9.29 13.51 2.70
N ASP A 83 9.09 13.63 4.01
CA ASP A 83 8.02 12.97 4.80
C ASP A 83 6.58 13.46 4.50
N GLY A 84 5.62 12.52 4.53
CA GLY A 84 4.17 12.80 4.53
C GLY A 84 3.36 11.71 5.25
N GLY A 85 2.47 12.10 6.17
CA GLY A 85 1.74 11.20 7.09
C GLY A 85 0.46 10.54 6.52
N PRO A 86 -0.15 9.58 7.25
CA PRO A 86 -1.25 8.75 6.75
C PRO A 86 -2.63 9.43 6.80
N GLY A 87 -3.48 9.14 5.81
CA GLY A 87 -4.90 9.52 5.79
C GLY A 87 -5.81 8.47 6.45
N PRO A 88 -6.99 8.87 6.98
CA PRO A 88 -7.93 7.96 7.65
C PRO A 88 -8.77 7.12 6.69
N VAL A 89 -9.17 5.93 7.16
CA VAL A 89 -9.97 4.92 6.44
C VAL A 89 -11.46 5.27 6.42
N GLY A 90 -12.13 5.04 5.30
CA GLY A 90 -13.58 5.26 5.13
C GLY A 90 -14.47 4.15 5.73
N PRO A 91 -15.73 4.45 6.05
CA PRO A 91 -16.64 3.51 6.73
C PRO A 91 -17.17 2.42 5.78
N GLN A 92 -17.34 1.22 6.33
CA GLN A 92 -17.88 0.04 5.64
C GLN A 92 -19.41 0.01 5.67
N GLY A 93 -20.05 -0.38 4.54
CA GLY A 93 -21.50 -0.58 4.43
C GLY A 93 -22.01 -1.91 5.01
N PRO A 94 -23.34 -2.10 5.17
CA PRO A 94 -23.92 -3.20 5.98
C PRO A 94 -23.94 -4.55 5.23
N PRO A 95 -23.69 -5.71 5.90
CA PRO A 95 -23.65 -7.00 5.21
C PRO A 95 -24.86 -7.94 5.46
N PHE A 96 -25.08 -8.83 4.49
CA PHE A 96 -25.75 -10.14 4.54
C PHE A 96 -24.77 -11.22 5.07
N ALA A 97 -25.09 -12.52 5.02
CA ALA A 97 -24.32 -13.64 5.61
C ALA A 97 -22.79 -13.37 5.63
N GLN A 98 -22.24 -13.25 6.84
CA GLN A 98 -20.99 -12.51 7.03
C GLN A 98 -19.79 -13.30 6.50
N ALA A 99 -19.23 -12.81 5.39
CA ALA A 99 -17.87 -13.12 4.97
C ALA A 99 -16.90 -12.37 5.89
N VAL A 100 -16.02 -13.12 6.56
CA VAL A 100 -15.04 -12.56 7.49
C VAL A 100 -13.66 -12.76 6.89
N VAL A 101 -12.84 -11.71 6.89
CA VAL A 101 -11.42 -11.83 6.55
C VAL A 101 -10.64 -11.96 7.86
N ASP A 102 -10.03 -13.12 8.06
CA ASP A 102 -9.26 -13.42 9.25
C ASP A 102 -7.85 -12.82 9.18
N ALA A 103 -7.22 -12.90 8.02
CA ALA A 103 -5.89 -12.37 7.80
C ALA A 103 -5.64 -12.01 6.32
N VAL A 104 -4.79 -11.01 6.13
CA VAL A 104 -4.19 -10.65 4.84
C VAL A 104 -2.68 -10.56 5.05
N ASN A 105 -1.97 -11.57 4.57
CA ASN A 105 -0.54 -11.71 4.71
C ASN A 105 0.16 -11.30 3.41
N THR A 106 1.21 -10.49 3.54
CA THR A 106 2.06 -10.10 2.42
C THR A 106 3.21 -11.10 2.29
N LEU A 107 3.31 -11.77 1.15
CA LEU A 107 4.37 -12.73 0.84
C LEU A 107 5.55 -12.08 0.10
N PRO A 108 6.74 -12.70 0.08
CA PRO A 108 7.86 -12.30 -0.78
C PRO A 108 7.49 -12.25 -2.28
N PRO A 109 8.15 -11.39 -3.09
CA PRO A 109 7.89 -11.32 -4.52
C PRO A 109 8.12 -12.67 -5.20
N GLY A 110 7.29 -13.01 -6.19
CA GLY A 110 7.37 -14.27 -6.92
C GLY A 110 6.79 -15.51 -6.20
N SER A 111 6.31 -15.36 -4.96
CA SER A 111 5.54 -16.41 -4.29
C SER A 111 4.17 -16.59 -4.97
N PRO A 112 3.56 -17.79 -4.94
CA PRO A 112 2.20 -17.96 -5.44
C PRO A 112 1.19 -17.28 -4.51
N ALA A 113 0.18 -16.62 -5.08
CA ALA A 113 -0.96 -16.14 -4.31
C ALA A 113 -1.84 -17.31 -3.90
N SER A 114 -2.40 -17.26 -2.69
CA SER A 114 -3.36 -18.28 -2.24
C SER A 114 -4.43 -17.70 -1.33
N VAL A 115 -5.56 -18.40 -1.26
CA VAL A 115 -6.67 -18.05 -0.35
C VAL A 115 -7.09 -19.32 0.38
N GLY A 116 -7.02 -19.27 1.71
CA GLY A 116 -7.64 -20.27 2.57
C GLY A 116 -9.09 -19.90 2.84
N VAL A 117 -10.01 -20.87 2.74
CA VAL A 117 -11.41 -20.70 3.11
C VAL A 117 -11.79 -21.70 4.19
N ASN A 118 -12.53 -21.23 5.19
CA ASN A 118 -13.14 -22.09 6.21
C ASN A 118 -14.60 -21.69 6.42
N PHE A 119 -15.48 -22.68 6.53
CA PHE A 119 -16.90 -22.46 6.82
C PHE A 119 -17.24 -23.12 8.15
N ASP A 120 -17.70 -22.32 9.12
CA ASP A 120 -18.05 -22.81 10.46
C ASP A 120 -19.56 -23.06 10.63
N GLY A 121 -20.32 -23.04 9.53
CA GLY A 121 -21.78 -23.17 9.54
C GLY A 121 -22.53 -21.84 9.59
N THR A 122 -21.88 -20.73 9.96
CA THR A 122 -22.51 -19.39 10.04
C THR A 122 -21.72 -18.33 9.27
N HIS A 123 -20.39 -18.40 9.26
CA HIS A 123 -19.48 -17.45 8.61
C HIS A 123 -18.59 -18.16 7.61
N VAL A 124 -18.34 -17.49 6.48
CA VAL A 124 -17.30 -17.89 5.54
C VAL A 124 -16.07 -17.06 5.86
N ARG A 125 -15.02 -17.71 6.36
CA ARG A 125 -13.79 -17.07 6.81
C ARG A 125 -12.70 -17.23 5.75
N PHE A 126 -12.02 -16.14 5.44
CA PHE A 126 -10.97 -16.08 4.42
C PHE A 126 -9.63 -15.67 5.02
N THR A 127 -8.57 -16.34 4.58
CA THR A 127 -7.19 -15.92 4.82
C THR A 127 -6.51 -15.71 3.47
N PHE A 128 -6.01 -14.51 3.21
CA PHE A 128 -5.35 -14.17 1.96
C PHE A 128 -3.83 -14.18 2.13
N GLU A 129 -3.14 -14.86 1.22
CA GLU A 129 -1.70 -14.81 1.06
C GLU A 129 -1.39 -14.10 -0.26
N ILE A 130 -1.01 -12.82 -0.17
CA ILE A 130 -0.84 -11.94 -1.33
C ILE A 130 0.65 -11.66 -1.53
N PRO A 131 1.25 -12.09 -2.65
CA PRO A 131 2.62 -11.75 -3.00
C PRO A 131 2.77 -10.25 -3.21
N GLN A 132 3.80 -9.65 -2.59
CA GLN A 132 4.15 -8.27 -2.89
C GLN A 132 4.67 -8.14 -4.33
N GLY A 133 4.54 -6.94 -4.89
CA GLY A 133 5.20 -6.60 -6.16
C GLY A 133 6.72 -6.71 -6.02
N TYR A 134 7.41 -6.87 -7.15
CA TYR A 134 8.86 -6.75 -7.16
C TYR A 134 9.28 -5.34 -6.76
N GLU A 135 10.42 -5.25 -6.08
CA GLU A 135 11.04 -3.95 -5.80
C GLU A 135 11.30 -3.23 -7.13
N GLY A 136 10.98 -1.94 -7.15
CA GLY A 136 11.28 -1.10 -8.31
C GLY A 136 12.80 -0.97 -8.53
N PRO A 137 13.23 -0.54 -9.73
CA PRO A 137 14.64 -0.23 -9.94
C PRO A 137 15.11 0.86 -8.98
N ALA A 138 16.39 0.78 -8.58
CA ALA A 138 17.03 1.84 -7.79
C ALA A 138 16.86 3.20 -8.47
N GLY A 139 16.61 4.25 -7.68
CA GLY A 139 16.48 5.60 -8.19
C GLY A 139 17.76 6.07 -8.88
N ALA A 140 17.62 6.95 -9.88
CA ALA A 140 18.77 7.66 -10.43
C ALA A 140 19.52 8.39 -9.31
N GLN A 141 20.85 8.35 -9.33
CA GLN A 141 21.67 9.15 -8.44
C GLN A 141 21.29 10.63 -8.64
N GLY A 142 21.05 11.36 -7.55
CA GLY A 142 20.79 12.79 -7.62
C GLY A 142 21.94 13.53 -8.29
N GLU A 143 21.64 14.60 -9.01
CA GLU A 143 22.66 15.47 -9.59
C GLU A 143 23.65 15.92 -8.48
N PRO A 144 24.96 15.87 -8.73
CA PRO A 144 25.94 16.46 -7.82
C PRO A 144 25.56 17.91 -7.52
N GLY A 145 25.61 18.32 -6.25
CA GLY A 145 25.46 19.73 -5.90
C GLY A 145 26.64 20.52 -6.46
N GLU A 146 26.47 21.18 -7.61
CA GLU A 146 27.48 22.10 -8.14
C GLU A 146 27.50 23.39 -7.30
N VAL A 147 28.65 23.70 -6.70
CA VAL A 147 28.98 25.07 -6.30
C VAL A 147 29.72 25.69 -7.48
N SER A 148 29.00 26.46 -8.29
CA SER A 148 29.62 27.16 -9.42
C SER A 148 30.68 28.15 -8.94
N GLN A 149 31.68 28.43 -9.77
CA GLN A 149 32.66 29.49 -9.51
C GLN A 149 31.96 30.82 -9.20
N ALA A 150 30.84 31.12 -9.87
CA ALA A 150 30.03 32.32 -9.60
C ALA A 150 29.40 32.33 -8.18
N GLN A 151 28.96 31.18 -7.67
CA GLN A 151 28.44 31.06 -6.29
C GLN A 151 29.58 31.19 -5.26
N LEU A 152 30.75 30.64 -5.55
CA LEU A 152 31.96 30.83 -4.75
C LEU A 152 32.38 32.31 -4.73
N ASP A 153 32.46 32.94 -5.89
CA ASP A 153 32.84 34.35 -6.04
C ASP A 153 31.85 35.26 -5.33
N THR A 154 30.54 34.96 -5.40
CA THR A 154 29.49 35.71 -4.67
C THR A 154 29.63 35.56 -3.15
N ALA A 155 29.91 34.35 -2.66
CA ALA A 155 30.09 34.08 -1.23
C ALA A 155 31.35 34.78 -0.67
N ILE A 156 32.41 34.89 -1.47
CA ILE A 156 33.69 35.51 -1.08
C ILE A 156 33.66 37.03 -1.29
N SER A 157 32.84 37.56 -2.21
CA SER A 157 32.74 38.99 -2.50
C SER A 157 32.32 39.86 -1.29
N GLY A 158 31.61 39.28 -0.31
CA GLY A 158 31.21 39.97 0.91
C GLY A 158 32.23 39.87 2.05
N THR A 159 33.27 39.05 1.88
CA THR A 159 34.38 38.98 2.82
C THR A 159 35.41 40.04 2.44
N SER A 160 35.94 40.76 3.43
CA SER A 160 36.89 41.85 3.16
C SER A 160 38.14 41.32 2.45
N PRO A 161 38.45 41.75 1.20
CA PRO A 161 39.75 41.49 0.57
C PRO A 161 40.86 42.32 1.21
N ASN A 162 40.48 43.32 2.03
CA ASN A 162 41.42 44.15 2.75
C ASN A 162 41.71 43.52 4.11
N THR A 163 42.97 43.18 4.33
CA THR A 163 43.60 43.67 5.55
C THR A 163 43.90 45.14 5.23
N ASN A 164 43.12 46.08 5.76
CA ASN A 164 43.48 47.49 5.65
C ASN A 164 44.92 47.61 6.14
N ASN A 165 45.80 48.17 5.32
CA ASN A 165 47.18 48.39 5.71
C ASN A 165 47.20 49.40 6.85
N VAL A 166 47.22 48.90 8.10
CA VAL A 166 47.47 49.74 9.27
C VAL A 166 48.91 50.26 9.11
N GLY A 167 49.06 51.58 9.08
CA GLY A 167 50.38 52.22 9.05
C GLY A 167 51.14 51.95 10.35
N THR A 168 52.46 51.86 10.29
CA THR A 168 53.30 51.83 11.48
C THR A 168 53.22 53.17 12.22
N LEU A 169 53.40 53.16 13.54
CA LEU A 169 53.61 54.38 14.31
C LEU A 169 55.05 54.85 14.09
N ASP A 170 55.26 55.83 13.21
CA ASP A 170 56.60 56.26 12.79
C ASP A 170 57.20 57.38 13.66
N THR A 171 56.43 57.94 14.60
CA THR A 171 56.92 58.94 15.55
C THR A 171 57.59 58.29 16.76
N PRO A 172 58.89 58.55 17.02
CA PRO A 172 59.60 57.99 18.17
C PRO A 172 59.17 58.63 19.49
N PHE A 173 59.22 57.86 20.57
CA PHE A 173 58.97 58.36 21.92
C PHE A 173 60.29 58.58 22.67
N GLY A 174 60.37 59.66 23.47
CA GLY A 174 61.58 59.97 24.25
C GLY A 174 61.77 59.07 25.48
N ASP A 175 60.73 58.35 25.89
CA ASP A 175 60.77 57.39 26.99
C ASP A 175 61.15 55.98 26.45
N PRO A 176 62.18 55.32 27.01
CA PRO A 176 62.69 54.06 26.50
C PRO A 176 61.68 52.90 26.56
N ASP A 177 60.79 52.87 27.55
CA ASP A 177 59.79 51.80 27.70
C ASP A 177 58.68 51.98 26.63
N MET A 178 58.32 53.23 26.34
CA MET A 178 57.34 53.56 25.30
C MET A 178 57.88 53.32 23.88
N GLU A 179 59.17 53.53 23.66
CA GLU A 179 59.82 53.23 22.38
C GLU A 179 59.88 51.71 22.12
N ALA A 180 60.14 50.90 23.14
CA ALA A 180 60.10 49.44 23.04
C ALA A 180 58.68 48.92 22.71
N LEU A 181 57.65 49.51 23.33
CA LEU A 181 56.25 49.17 23.03
C LEU A 181 55.88 49.53 21.58
N ARG A 182 56.29 50.72 21.10
CA ARG A 182 56.08 51.16 19.71
C ARG A 182 56.72 50.18 18.72
N GLN A 183 57.95 49.74 18.98
CA GLN A 183 58.65 48.78 18.12
C GLN A 183 57.92 47.42 18.06
N LYS A 184 57.43 46.92 19.20
CA LYS A 184 56.64 45.68 19.26
C LYS A 184 55.30 45.80 18.54
N LEU A 185 54.64 46.95 18.64
CA LEU A 185 53.38 47.22 17.94
C LEU A 185 53.59 47.24 16.42
N ASN A 186 54.66 47.88 15.95
CA ASN A 186 55.02 47.90 14.54
C ASN A 186 55.40 46.52 14.00
N GLU A 187 56.11 45.71 14.79
CA GLU A 187 56.43 44.31 14.45
C GLU A 187 55.15 43.48 14.27
N LEU A 188 54.17 43.64 15.17
CA LEU A 188 52.87 42.98 15.08
C LEU A 188 52.07 43.42 13.84
N ILE A 189 52.03 44.73 13.56
CA ILE A 189 51.38 45.31 12.37
C ILE A 189 52.02 44.76 11.09
N LEU A 190 53.35 44.70 11.03
CA LEU A 190 54.08 44.17 9.87
C LEU A 190 53.83 42.67 9.65
N ASN A 191 53.71 41.89 10.72
CA ASN A 191 53.43 40.45 10.65
C ASN A 191 51.99 40.15 10.18
N GLY A 192 51.02 41.02 10.47
CA GLY A 192 49.62 40.88 10.06
C GLY A 192 49.30 41.25 8.61
N ARG A 193 50.29 41.71 7.83
CA ARG A 193 50.15 42.12 6.41
C ARG A 193 50.38 40.98 5.39
N ARG A 194 50.50 39.73 5.84
CA ARG A 194 50.78 38.57 4.99
C ARG A 194 49.52 37.93 4.43
#